data_AF-A0A532TI73-F1
#
_entry.id   AF-A0A532TI73-F1
#
_cell.length_a   1.000
_cell.length_b   1.000
_cell.length_c   1.000
_cell.angle_alpha   90.00
_cell.angle_beta   90.00
_cell.angle_gamma   90.00
#
_symmetry.space_group_name_H-M   'P 1'
#
loop_
_entity.id
_entity.type
_entity.pdbx_description
1 polymer ?
#
loop_
_entity_poly.entity_id
_entity_poly.type
_entity_poly.pdbx_seq_one_letter_code
_entity_poly.pdbx_strand_id
1 'polypeptide(L)' 'MYGLGLKFKIFLNLNLLIEKGFVLEEFCEPYIDDKTFERYPEEYTSRIIPYFLIIRCRKPNKK' A
#
# COMPACT_ATOMS: atom_id res chain seq x y z
N MET A 1 -6.81 -0.89 17.95
CA MET A 1 -5.34 -1.08 17.96
C MET A 1 -4.76 -1.71 16.68
N TYR A 2 -5.52 -1.88 15.59
CA TYR A 2 -5.03 -2.53 14.36
C TYR A 2 -4.19 -1.63 13.45
N GLY A 3 -4.36 -0.30 13.54
CA GLY A 3 -3.64 0.65 12.66
C GLY A 3 -2.16 0.85 12.98
N LEU A 4 -1.73 0.64 14.23
CA LEU A 4 -0.32 0.89 14.62
C LEU A 4 0.61 -0.25 14.17
N GLY A 5 0.15 -1.49 14.26
CA GLY A 5 0.92 -2.67 13.83
C GLY A 5 1.09 -2.77 12.32
N LEU A 6 0.07 -2.39 11.54
CA LEU A 6 0.15 -2.34 10.07
C LEU A 6 1.11 -1.24 9.62
N LYS A 7 1.03 -0.04 10.21
CA LYS A 7 1.99 1.05 9.94
C LYS A 7 3.43 0.61 10.19
N PHE A 8 3.73 -0.01 11.33
CA PHE A 8 5.10 -0.48 11.63
C PHE A 8 5.61 -1.53 10.63
N LYS A 9 4.75 -2.44 10.17
CA LYS A 9 5.15 -3.48 9.21
C LYS A 9 5.39 -2.93 7.80
N ILE A 10 4.64 -1.90 7.40
CA ILE A 10 4.86 -1.18 6.13
C ILE A 10 6.24 -0.50 6.13
N PHE A 11 6.61 0.19 7.21
CA PHE A 11 7.92 0.84 7.33
C PHE A 11 9.10 -0.13 7.14
N LEU A 12 8.99 -1.37 7.63
CA LEU A 12 10.06 -2.38 7.50
C LEU A 12 10.30 -2.80 6.04
N ASN A 13 9.23 -2.94 5.24
CA ASN A 13 9.35 -3.36 3.84
C ASN A 13 9.86 -2.25 2.92
N LEU A 14 9.58 -0.99 3.24
CA LEU A 14 10.06 0.15 2.44
C LEU A 14 11.57 0.35 2.57
N ASN A 15 12.12 0.14 3.75
CA ASN A 15 13.57 0.22 3.98
C ASN A 15 14.32 -0.78 3.10
N LEU A 16 13.79 -1.98 2.90
CA LEU A 16 14.39 -2.98 2.00
C LEU A 16 14.47 -2.50 0.54
N LEU A 17 13.44 -1.82 0.03
CA LEU A 17 13.46 -1.28 -1.34
C LEU A 17 14.52 -0.19 -1.48
N ILE A 18 14.63 0.70 -0.49
CA ILE A 18 15.64 1.77 -0.44
C ILE A 18 17.05 1.17 -0.34
N GLU A 19 17.27 0.19 0.53
CA GLU A 19 18.56 -0.51 0.69
C GLU A 19 19.01 -1.21 -0.61
N LYS A 20 18.05 -1.71 -1.39
CA LYS A 20 18.33 -2.29 -2.73
C LYS A 20 18.53 -1.23 -3.82
N GLY A 21 18.44 0.05 -3.47
CA GLY A 21 18.68 1.19 -4.35
C GLY A 21 17.48 1.61 -5.18
N PHE A 22 16.28 1.07 -4.94
CA PHE A 22 15.08 1.53 -5.65
C PHE A 22 14.70 2.94 -5.22
N VAL A 23 14.26 3.74 -6.19
CA VAL A 23 13.68 5.06 -5.93
C VAL A 23 12.18 4.89 -5.75
N LEU A 24 11.66 5.22 -4.58
CA LEU A 24 10.22 5.21 -4.31
C LEU A 24 9.58 6.45 -4.94
N GLU A 25 8.52 6.25 -5.72
CA GLU A 25 7.89 7.33 -6.48
C GLU A 25 6.46 7.63 -6.02
N GLU A 26 5.68 6.61 -5.68
CA GLU A 26 4.28 6.78 -5.27
C GLU A 26 3.84 5.66 -4.33
N PHE A 27 2.93 5.98 -3.41
CA PHE A 27 2.30 5.06 -2.48
C PHE A 27 0.79 5.22 -2.58
N CYS A 28 0.09 4.11 -2.71
CA CYS A 28 -1.37 4.09 -2.78
C CYS A 28 -1.91 2.97 -1.89
N GLU A 29 -2.78 3.33 -0.95
CA GLU A 29 -3.59 2.40 -0.17
C GLU A 29 -5.02 2.47 -0.73
N PRO A 30 -5.41 1.56 -1.64
CA PRO A 30 -6.72 1.63 -2.26
C PRO A 30 -7.82 1.30 -1.26
N TYR A 31 -8.87 2.11 -1.32
CA TYR A 31 -10.15 1.85 -0.68
C TYR A 31 -11.16 1.53 -1.79
N ILE A 32 -12.10 0.63 -1.49
CA ILE A 32 -13.16 0.29 -2.44
C ILE A 32 -14.03 1.54 -2.73
N ASP A 33 -14.26 1.81 -4.01
CA ASP A 33 -15.14 2.88 -4.45
C ASP A 33 -16.61 2.49 -4.34
N ASP A 34 -17.51 3.47 -4.43
CA ASP A 34 -18.96 3.23 -4.28
C ASP A 34 -19.50 2.25 -5.33
N LYS A 35 -19.00 2.29 -6.57
CA LYS A 35 -19.45 1.39 -7.65
C LYS A 35 -19.06 -0.07 -7.39
N THR A 36 -17.89 -0.27 -6.81
CA THR A 36 -17.37 -1.60 -6.48
C THR A 36 -18.05 -2.12 -5.21
N PHE A 37 -18.32 -1.24 -4.25
CA PHE A 37 -19.09 -1.56 -3.05
C PHE A 37 -20.53 -1.99 -3.38
N GLU A 38 -21.21 -1.30 -4.31
CA GLU A 38 -22.55 -1.69 -4.77
C GLU A 38 -22.58 -3.11 -5.35
N ARG A 39 -21.48 -3.55 -5.98
CA ARG A 39 -21.35 -4.90 -6.56
C ARG A 39 -20.95 -5.95 -5.53
N TYR A 40 -20.18 -5.58 -4.52
CA TYR A 40 -19.63 -6.47 -3.50
C TYR A 40 -19.79 -5.87 -2.09
N PRO A 41 -21.01 -5.80 -1.53
CA PRO A 41 -21.26 -5.15 -0.23
C PRO A 41 -20.56 -5.84 0.95
N GLU A 42 -20.26 -7.14 0.83
CA GLU A 42 -19.51 -7.93 1.82
C GLU A 42 -18.09 -7.38 2.05
N GLU A 43 -17.54 -6.65 1.09
CA GLU A 43 -16.22 -6.03 1.16
C GLU A 43 -16.22 -4.67 1.89
N TYR A 44 -17.31 -4.31 2.60
CA TYR A 44 -17.45 -3.03 3.35
C TYR A 44 -16.22 -2.66 4.18
N THR A 45 -15.60 -3.63 4.83
CA THR A 45 -14.43 -3.41 5.68
C THR A 45 -13.25 -2.79 4.91
N SER A 46 -13.14 -3.03 3.61
CA SER A 46 -12.12 -2.42 2.73
C SER A 46 -12.35 -0.92 2.45
N ARG A 47 -13.49 -0.34 2.87
CA ARG A 47 -13.71 1.12 2.95
C ARG A 47 -13.06 1.76 4.16
N ILE A 48 -12.81 0.97 5.21
CA ILE A 48 -12.31 1.45 6.50
C ILE A 48 -10.83 1.10 6.65
N ILE A 49 -10.45 -0.12 6.25
CA ILE A 49 -9.09 -0.64 6.38
C ILE A 49 -8.60 -1.05 4.99
N PRO A 50 -7.56 -0.39 4.45
CA PRO A 50 -6.99 -0.78 3.17
C PRO A 50 -6.26 -2.12 3.34
N TYR A 51 -6.58 -3.08 2.48
CA TYR A 51 -5.96 -4.42 2.53
C TYR A 51 -4.65 -4.49 1.77
N PHE A 52 -4.44 -3.56 0.84
CA PHE A 52 -3.29 -3.54 -0.04
C PHE A 52 -2.50 -2.24 0.15
N LEU A 53 -1.20 -2.34 -0.04
CA LEU A 53 -0.31 -1.21 -0.23
C LEU A 53 0.36 -1.37 -1.59
N ILE A 54 0.07 -0.45 -2.50
CA ILE A 54 0.67 -0.41 -3.83
C ILE A 54 1.79 0.62 -3.80
N ILE A 55 2.97 0.21 -4.25
CA ILE A 55 4.18 1.05 -4.26
C ILE A 55 4.69 1.11 -5.69
N ARG A 56 4.75 2.32 -6.26
CA ARG A 56 5.50 2.55 -7.49
C ARG A 56 6.94 2.86 -7.13
N CYS A 57 7.86 2.08 -7.69
CA CYS A 57 9.28 2.33 -7.55
C CYS A 57 10.00 2.18 -8.89
N ARG A 58 11.09 2.91 -9.03
CA ARG A 58 11.94 2.88 -10.22
C ARG A 58 13.28 2.27 -9.87
N LYS A 59 13.71 1.33 -10.70
CA LYS A 59 15.06 0.77 -10.62
C LYS A 59 16.09 1.87 -10.90
N PRO A 60 17.15 1.99 -10.10
CA PRO A 60 18.18 2.99 -10.36
C PRO A 60 18.87 2.64 -11.68
N ASN A 61 19.03 3.64 -12.55
CA ASN A 61 19.89 3.48 -13.73
C ASN A 61 21.33 3.43 -13.24
N LYS A 62 22.06 2.36 -13.55
CA LYS A 62 23.51 2.35 -13.40
C LYS A 62 24.08 3.44 -14.32
N LYS A 63 24.68 4.47 -13.75
CA LYS A 63 25.65 5.30 -14.48
C LYS A 63 26.96 4.51 -14.57
#